data_AF-A0A377TL09-F1
#
_entry.id   AF-A0A377TL09-F1
#
_cell.length_a   1.000
_cell.length_b   1.000
_cell.length_c   1.000
_cell.angle_alpha   90.00
_cell.angle_beta   90.00
_cell.angle_gamma   90.00
#
_symmetry.space_group_name_H-M   'P 1'
#
loop_
_entity.id
_entity.type
_entity.pdbx_description
1 polymer ?
#
loop_
_entity_poly.entity_id
_entity_poly.type
_entity_poly.pdbx_seq_one_letter_code
_entity_poly.pdbx_strand_id
1 'polypeptide(L)'
;MVFFAGILEPLGVSYLTLLAICIPVTLLAVMLTAIVCNFLGCELKDDPVYQERLAKGEVRLRGSQVFELQPHAKRSVLLFLIGIVAVMFYATAISDTVGLIKNPVLPRNEAIVVFMLTIATLISITCKIDTGEVLNASTFKSGMSACVCVLGVAWLGDTFVKAHISDIQAVAGDLLHNYPWLLAVVLFFAATLLYSQAATTKALMPAALAAGRQPADGYRLVCRGLGAVRSTDLPNPAGGGRDGRHRLNPHW
;
A
#
# COMPACT_ATOMS: atom_id res chain seq x y z
N MET A 1 -1.42 -1.42 -0.89
CA MET A 1 -0.48 -2.49 -0.48
C MET A 1 -1.08 -3.38 0.61
N VAL A 2 -1.42 -2.89 1.80
CA VAL A 2 -1.99 -3.74 2.88
C VAL A 2 -3.32 -4.41 2.49
N PHE A 3 -4.29 -3.66 1.96
CA PHE A 3 -5.55 -4.24 1.46
C PHE A 3 -5.32 -5.27 0.34
N PHE A 4 -4.44 -4.94 -0.60
CA PHE A 4 -4.09 -5.81 -1.72
C PHE A 4 -3.44 -7.13 -1.24
N ALA A 5 -2.59 -7.05 -0.21
CA ALA A 5 -2.03 -8.24 0.42
C ALA A 5 -3.12 -9.10 1.05
N GLY A 6 -4.06 -8.51 1.80
CA GLY A 6 -5.13 -9.26 2.46
C GLY A 6 -6.04 -10.03 1.51
N ILE A 7 -6.30 -9.53 0.30
CA ILE A 7 -7.12 -10.25 -0.69
C ILE A 7 -6.32 -11.29 -1.51
N LEU A 8 -5.00 -11.19 -1.56
CA LEU A 8 -4.13 -12.13 -2.26
C LEU A 8 -3.53 -13.21 -1.34
N GLU A 9 -3.54 -12.99 -0.02
CA GLU A 9 -3.04 -13.93 0.98
C GLU A 9 -3.79 -15.29 0.91
N PRO A 10 -5.14 -15.35 0.78
CA PRO A 10 -5.86 -16.60 0.52
C PRO A 10 -5.51 -17.25 -0.83
N LEU A 11 -4.90 -16.50 -1.75
CA LEU A 11 -4.49 -16.97 -3.09
C LEU A 11 -3.02 -17.40 -3.13
N GLY A 12 -2.35 -17.45 -1.97
CA GLY A 12 -0.96 -17.93 -1.83
C GLY A 12 0.12 -16.85 -2.04
N VAL A 13 -0.26 -15.58 -2.19
CA VAL A 13 0.72 -14.49 -2.29
C VAL A 13 0.97 -13.92 -0.91
N SER A 14 2.16 -14.16 -0.37
CA SER A 14 2.53 -13.66 0.96
C SER A 14 2.75 -12.14 0.98
N TYR A 15 2.49 -11.53 2.12
CA TYR A 15 2.81 -10.11 2.36
C TYR A 15 4.29 -9.80 2.14
N LEU A 16 5.18 -10.70 2.56
CA LEU A 16 6.62 -10.57 2.37
C LEU A 16 7.02 -10.58 0.89
N THR A 17 6.38 -11.42 0.08
CA THR A 17 6.57 -11.44 -1.38
C THR A 17 6.17 -10.10 -2.00
N LEU A 18 5.03 -9.53 -1.57
CA LEU A 18 4.60 -8.21 -2.04
C LEU A 18 5.58 -7.11 -1.63
N LEU A 19 6.09 -7.11 -0.40
CA LEU A 19 7.13 -6.16 0.02
C LEU A 19 8.40 -6.32 -0.82
N ALA A 20 8.86 -7.55 -1.04
CA ALA A 20 10.06 -7.85 -1.81
C ALA A 20 10.01 -7.35 -3.26
N ILE A 21 8.81 -7.30 -3.86
CA ILE A 21 8.60 -6.73 -5.20
C ILE A 21 8.40 -5.22 -5.13
N CYS A 22 7.55 -4.73 -4.23
CA CYS A 22 7.20 -3.31 -4.18
C CYS A 22 8.39 -2.42 -3.84
N ILE A 23 9.24 -2.80 -2.87
CA ILE A 23 10.38 -1.97 -2.43
C ILE A 23 11.37 -1.65 -3.56
N PRO A 24 11.91 -2.62 -4.31
CA PRO A 24 12.86 -2.32 -5.39
C PRO A 24 12.20 -1.57 -6.55
N VAL A 25 10.94 -1.91 -6.88
CA VAL A 25 10.21 -1.25 -7.97
C VAL A 25 9.92 0.21 -7.64
N THR A 26 9.47 0.52 -6.42
CA THR A 26 9.22 1.91 -6.02
C THR A 26 10.52 2.70 -5.95
N LEU A 27 11.61 2.10 -5.45
CA LEU A 27 12.91 2.75 -5.43
C LEU A 27 13.39 3.09 -6.84
N LEU A 28 13.35 2.14 -7.77
CA LEU A 28 13.71 2.38 -9.18
C LEU A 28 12.83 3.46 -9.81
N ALA A 29 11.51 3.40 -9.61
CA ALA A 29 10.59 4.39 -10.14
C ALA A 29 10.88 5.80 -9.61
N VAL A 30 11.14 5.94 -8.30
CA VAL A 30 11.50 7.23 -7.68
C VAL A 30 12.82 7.75 -8.22
N MET A 31 13.85 6.89 -8.37
CA MET A 31 15.15 7.29 -8.92
C MET A 31 15.04 7.76 -10.36
N LEU A 32 14.33 7.02 -11.22
CA LEU A 32 14.09 7.41 -12.60
C LEU A 32 13.29 8.72 -12.69
N THR A 33 12.25 8.86 -11.85
CA THR A 33 11.45 10.08 -11.79
C THR A 33 12.29 11.28 -11.35
N ALA A 34 13.17 11.11 -10.36
CA ALA A 34 14.07 12.16 -9.90
C ALA A 34 15.04 12.61 -11.01
N ILE A 35 15.58 11.66 -11.80
CA ILE A 35 16.42 11.98 -12.96
C ILE A 35 15.62 12.79 -13.98
N VAL A 36 14.40 12.37 -14.30
CA VAL A 36 13.52 13.10 -15.24
C VAL A 36 13.21 14.50 -14.70
N CYS A 37 12.86 14.63 -13.41
CA CYS A 37 12.59 15.91 -12.78
C CYS A 37 13.76 16.88 -12.83
N ASN A 38 15.02 16.41 -12.81
CA ASN A 38 16.19 17.29 -13.00
C ASN A 38 16.24 17.96 -14.38
N PHE A 39 15.55 17.40 -15.38
CA PHE A 39 15.43 17.98 -16.71
C PHE A 39 14.10 18.73 -16.92
N LEU A 40 13.19 18.70 -15.95
CA LEU A 40 11.89 19.38 -16.01
C LEU A 40 11.91 20.68 -15.21
N GLY A 41 12.06 21.79 -15.92
CA GLY A 41 11.99 23.14 -15.36
C GLY A 41 13.35 23.82 -15.24
N CYS A 42 13.32 25.09 -14.83
CA CYS A 42 14.52 25.83 -14.47
C CYS A 42 14.89 25.54 -13.01
N GLU A 43 16.17 25.66 -12.66
CA GLU A 43 16.57 25.58 -11.26
C GLU A 43 15.91 26.71 -10.48
N LEU A 44 15.56 26.47 -9.22
CA LEU A 44 14.82 27.44 -8.39
C LEU A 44 15.51 28.82 -8.31
N LYS A 45 16.85 28.85 -8.41
CA LYS A 45 17.64 30.08 -8.46
C LYS A 45 17.43 30.90 -9.73
N ASP A 46 17.04 30.26 -10.83
CA ASP A 46 16.84 30.89 -12.14
C ASP A 46 15.35 31.11 -12.44
N ASP A 47 14.45 30.65 -11.55
CA ASP A 47 13.01 30.83 -11.69
C ASP A 47 12.61 32.30 -11.43
N PRO A 48 12.08 33.02 -12.45
CA PRO A 48 11.72 34.43 -12.32
C PRO A 48 10.61 34.67 -11.31
N VAL A 49 9.66 33.74 -11.16
CA VAL A 49 8.57 33.83 -10.18
C VAL A 49 9.14 33.67 -8.77
N TYR A 50 10.09 32.75 -8.59
CA TYR A 50 10.77 32.60 -7.30
C TYR A 50 11.57 33.85 -6.93
N GLN A 51 12.36 34.39 -7.87
CA GLN A 51 13.16 35.60 -7.64
C GLN A 51 12.29 36.82 -7.36
N GLU A 52 11.16 36.97 -8.06
CA GLU A 52 10.21 38.04 -7.81
C GLU A 52 9.59 37.92 -6.40
N ARG A 53 9.16 36.71 -6.01
CA ARG A 53 8.63 36.47 -4.66
C ARG A 53 9.69 36.63 -3.58
N LEU A 54 10.94 36.29 -3.86
CA LEU A 54 12.08 36.50 -2.97
C LEU A 54 12.38 37.99 -2.80
N ALA A 55 12.42 38.75 -3.88
CA ALA A 55 12.62 40.21 -3.88
C ALA A 55 11.48 40.95 -3.16
N LYS A 56 10.24 40.45 -3.28
CA LYS A 56 9.07 40.93 -2.55
C LYS A 56 9.05 40.52 -1.06
N GLY A 57 9.99 39.67 -0.63
CA GLY A 57 10.03 39.16 0.75
C GLY A 57 8.93 38.15 1.09
N GLU A 58 8.22 37.63 0.09
CA GLU A 58 7.15 36.64 0.24
C GLU A 58 7.71 35.23 0.50
N VAL A 59 8.98 35.00 0.16
CA VAL A 59 9.70 33.76 0.45
C VAL A 59 10.51 33.91 1.73
N ARG A 60 10.09 33.24 2.80
CA ARG A 60 10.91 33.06 4.00
C ARG A 60 11.96 31.98 3.71
N LEU A 61 13.18 32.38 3.38
CA LEU A 61 14.32 31.49 3.52
C LEU A 61 14.40 31.11 5.00
N ARG A 62 14.20 29.82 5.31
CA ARG A 62 14.66 29.28 6.59
C ARG A 62 16.18 29.46 6.56
N GLY A 63 16.65 30.59 7.08
CA GLY A 63 18.07 30.78 7.37
C GLY A 63 18.55 29.62 8.23
N SER A 64 19.87 29.45 8.36
CA SER A 64 20.46 28.50 9.29
C SER A 64 19.92 28.78 10.70
N GLN A 65 18.76 28.21 11.00
CA GLN A 65 18.19 28.23 12.32
C GLN A 65 19.01 27.19 13.04
N VAL A 66 19.82 27.67 13.98
CA VAL A 66 20.36 26.84 15.04
C VAL A 66 19.17 26.11 15.63
N PHE A 67 18.98 24.84 15.22
CA PHE A 67 17.84 24.05 15.62
C PHE A 67 18.05 23.69 17.08
N GLU A 68 17.51 24.53 17.98
CA GLU A 68 17.52 24.23 19.39
C GLU A 68 16.62 23.03 19.64
N LEU A 69 17.25 21.93 20.06
CA LEU A 69 16.55 20.68 20.26
C LEU A 69 15.61 20.82 21.46
N GLN A 70 14.30 20.79 21.19
CA GLN A 70 13.28 20.80 22.24
C GLN A 70 13.58 19.70 23.29
N PRO A 71 13.45 20.01 24.58
CA PRO A 71 13.54 18.99 25.62
C PRO A 71 12.50 17.90 25.30
N HIS A 72 12.93 16.63 25.34
CA HIS A 72 12.14 15.44 24.96
C HIS A 72 12.05 15.09 23.46
N ALA A 73 12.62 15.87 22.53
CA ALA A 73 12.63 15.51 21.11
C ALA A 73 13.23 14.12 20.84
N LYS A 74 14.37 13.80 21.47
CA LYS A 74 15.01 12.47 21.35
C LYS A 74 14.13 11.34 21.87
N ARG A 75 13.34 11.59 22.94
CA ARG A 75 12.43 10.60 23.53
C ARG A 75 11.25 10.32 22.61
N SER A 76 10.69 11.36 21.99
CA SER A 76 9.62 11.22 21.00
C SER A 76 10.06 10.36 19.81
N VAL A 77 11.25 10.63 19.26
CA VAL A 77 11.83 9.84 18.16
C VAL A 77 12.07 8.39 18.59
N LEU A 78 12.61 8.16 19.80
CA LEU A 78 12.83 6.81 20.31
C LEU A 78 11.52 6.02 20.44
N LEU A 79 10.47 6.62 21.02
CA LEU A 79 9.15 6.00 21.14
C LEU A 79 8.54 5.69 19.77
N PHE A 80 8.71 6.60 18.79
CA PHE A 80 8.26 6.38 17.43
C PHE A 80 8.99 5.20 16.77
N LEU A 81 10.31 5.09 16.92
CA LEU A 81 11.10 3.98 16.39
C LEU A 81 10.74 2.63 17.05
N ILE A 82 10.59 2.60 18.38
CA ILE A 82 10.08 1.43 19.11
C ILE A 82 8.73 1.02 18.53
N GLY A 83 7.89 2.01 18.23
CA GLY A 83 6.60 1.82 17.61
C GLY A 83 6.64 1.13 16.24
N ILE A 84 7.50 1.61 15.35
CA ILE A 84 7.72 0.99 14.03
C ILE A 84 8.16 -0.47 14.19
N VAL A 85 9.14 -0.72 15.08
CA VAL A 85 9.64 -2.07 15.33
C VAL A 85 8.55 -2.98 15.89
N ALA A 86 7.75 -2.50 16.85
CA ALA A 86 6.65 -3.25 17.44
C ALA A 86 5.59 -3.63 16.38
N VAL A 87 5.22 -2.68 15.51
CA VAL A 87 4.26 -2.95 14.43
C VAL A 87 4.84 -3.95 13.42
N MET A 88 6.09 -3.79 13.01
CA MET A 88 6.74 -4.72 12.07
C MET A 88 6.88 -6.12 12.65
N PHE A 89 7.27 -6.21 13.92
CA PHE A 89 7.36 -7.49 14.62
C PHE A 89 6.00 -8.18 14.69
N TYR A 90 4.95 -7.46 15.15
CA TYR A 90 3.61 -8.03 15.25
C TYR A 90 3.06 -8.46 13.88
N ALA A 91 3.16 -7.58 12.87
CA ALA A 91 2.70 -7.88 11.50
C ALA A 91 3.41 -9.11 10.90
N THR A 92 4.69 -9.31 11.25
CA THR A 92 5.47 -10.47 10.83
C THR A 92 5.07 -11.73 11.61
N ALA A 93 4.87 -11.62 12.93
CA ALA A 93 4.52 -12.76 13.79
C ALA A 93 3.16 -13.38 13.44
N ILE A 94 2.21 -12.57 12.98
CA ILE A 94 0.88 -13.01 12.53
C ILE A 94 0.82 -13.39 11.04
N SER A 95 1.92 -13.23 10.29
CA SER A 95 1.97 -13.56 8.86
C SER A 95 2.09 -15.08 8.68
N ASP A 96 1.35 -15.67 7.75
CA ASP A 96 1.35 -17.11 7.50
C ASP A 96 2.72 -17.68 7.10
N THR A 97 3.59 -16.82 6.57
CA THR A 97 4.97 -17.17 6.19
C THR A 97 5.87 -17.50 7.39
N VAL A 98 5.58 -16.89 8.54
CA VAL A 98 6.33 -17.05 9.79
C VAL A 98 5.52 -17.84 10.81
N GLY A 99 4.20 -17.68 10.80
CA GLY A 99 3.23 -18.56 11.46
C GLY A 99 3.39 -18.65 12.98
N LEU A 100 4.05 -17.68 13.62
CA LEU A 100 4.29 -17.69 15.06
C LEU A 100 2.97 -17.63 15.85
N ILE A 101 1.97 -16.92 15.32
CA ILE A 101 0.64 -16.78 15.92
C ILE A 101 -0.41 -17.24 14.90
N LYS A 102 -0.98 -18.43 15.09
CA LYS A 102 -1.93 -19.04 14.15
C LYS A 102 -3.36 -18.48 14.22
N ASN A 103 -3.76 -17.97 15.39
CA ASN A 103 -5.07 -17.36 15.60
C ASN A 103 -4.90 -16.00 16.28
N PRO A 104 -4.56 -14.94 15.51
CA PRO A 104 -4.35 -13.62 16.08
C PRO A 104 -5.69 -13.02 16.53
N VAL A 105 -5.72 -12.50 17.76
CA VAL A 105 -6.90 -11.80 18.33
C VAL A 105 -7.17 -10.47 17.58
N LEU A 106 -6.11 -9.83 17.07
CA LEU A 106 -6.20 -8.59 16.31
C LEU A 106 -5.73 -8.80 14.86
N PRO A 107 -6.59 -8.54 13.86
CA PRO A 107 -6.17 -8.49 12.47
C PRO A 107 -5.11 -7.41 12.24
N ARG A 108 -4.26 -7.59 11.21
CA ARG A 108 -3.12 -6.70 10.91
C ARG A 108 -3.47 -5.20 10.89
N ASN A 109 -4.57 -4.83 10.24
CA ASN A 109 -4.98 -3.43 10.11
C ASN A 109 -5.29 -2.81 11.47
N GLU A 110 -6.10 -3.50 12.28
CA GLU A 110 -6.49 -3.02 13.61
C GLU A 110 -5.28 -2.95 14.54
N ALA A 111 -4.39 -3.94 14.46
CA ALA A 111 -3.15 -3.93 15.22
C ALA A 111 -2.29 -2.69 14.91
N ILE A 112 -2.11 -2.34 13.63
CA ILE A 112 -1.36 -1.13 13.24
C ILE A 112 -1.96 0.12 13.88
N VAL A 113 -3.29 0.28 13.82
CA VAL A 113 -4.00 1.43 14.40
C VAL A 113 -3.82 1.48 15.91
N VAL A 114 -4.02 0.36 16.60
CA VAL A 114 -3.89 0.27 18.07
C VAL A 114 -2.47 0.62 18.53
N PHE A 115 -1.45 0.04 17.89
CA PHE A 115 -0.06 0.35 18.21
C PHE A 115 0.24 1.82 17.98
N MET A 116 -0.09 2.36 16.80
CA MET A 116 0.17 3.76 16.45
C MET A 116 -0.52 4.76 17.40
N LEU A 117 -1.77 4.51 17.78
CA LEU A 117 -2.48 5.32 18.77
C LEU A 117 -1.87 5.21 20.17
N THR A 118 -1.42 4.01 20.56
CA THR A 118 -0.76 3.80 21.84
C THR A 118 0.59 4.54 21.91
N ILE A 119 1.40 4.46 20.85
CA ILE A 119 2.67 5.20 20.76
C ILE A 119 2.40 6.71 20.77
N ALA A 120 1.41 7.19 20.01
CA ALA A 120 1.03 8.60 20.01
C ALA A 120 0.61 9.07 21.42
N THR A 121 -0.12 8.24 22.16
CA THR A 121 -0.53 8.51 23.55
C THR A 121 0.69 8.55 24.48
N LEU A 122 1.60 7.59 24.36
CA LEU A 122 2.84 7.55 25.14
C LEU A 122 3.73 8.76 24.86
N ILE A 123 3.87 9.16 23.59
CA ILE A 123 4.61 10.39 23.22
C ILE A 123 3.93 11.60 23.87
N SER A 124 2.60 11.68 23.80
CA SER A 124 1.86 12.83 24.32
C SER A 124 2.05 12.99 25.83
N ILE A 125 1.96 11.89 26.59
CA ILE A 125 2.11 11.88 28.05
C ILE A 125 3.58 12.10 28.47
N THR A 126 4.53 11.39 27.85
CA THR A 126 5.93 11.38 28.31
C THR A 126 6.75 12.58 27.82
N CYS A 127 6.38 13.16 26.68
CA CYS A 127 7.03 14.36 26.14
C CYS A 127 6.28 15.64 26.53
N LYS A 128 5.16 15.53 27.27
CA LYS A 128 4.34 16.65 27.76
C LYS A 128 3.97 17.63 26.64
N ILE A 129 3.56 17.11 25.49
CA ILE A 129 3.17 17.95 24.37
C ILE A 129 1.82 18.61 24.68
N ASP A 130 1.64 19.84 24.22
CA ASP A 130 0.31 20.45 24.17
C ASP A 130 -0.48 19.76 23.05
N THR A 131 -1.50 18.98 23.43
CA THR A 131 -2.33 18.24 22.48
C THR A 131 -3.20 19.16 21.63
N GLY A 132 -3.48 20.38 22.09
CA GLY A 132 -4.19 21.40 21.32
C GLY A 132 -3.36 21.91 20.13
N GLU A 133 -2.05 22.05 20.31
CA GLU A 133 -1.11 22.43 19.24
C GLU A 133 -1.00 21.36 18.15
N VAL A 134 -1.21 20.08 18.48
CA VAL A 134 -1.17 18.98 17.50
C VAL A 134 -2.24 19.20 16.40
N LEU A 135 -3.43 19.67 16.76
CA LEU A 135 -4.50 19.98 15.80
C LEU A 135 -4.15 21.18 14.92
N ASN A 136 -3.31 22.08 15.43
CA ASN A 136 -2.87 23.28 14.71
C ASN A 136 -1.66 23.06 13.81
N ALA A 137 -0.91 21.97 14.03
CA ALA A 137 0.21 21.58 13.20
C ALA A 137 -0.19 21.44 11.73
N SER A 138 0.61 22.00 10.83
CA SER A 138 0.37 21.94 9.38
C SER A 138 0.26 20.50 8.87
N THR A 139 1.07 19.59 9.42
CA THR A 139 1.04 18.16 9.08
C THR A 139 -0.31 17.52 9.45
N PHE A 140 -0.88 17.87 10.61
CA PHE A 140 -2.18 17.32 11.03
C PHE A 140 -3.31 17.90 10.17
N LYS A 141 -3.34 19.20 9.94
CA LYS A 141 -4.35 19.86 9.08
C LYS A 141 -4.31 19.31 7.65
N SER A 142 -3.11 19.21 7.07
CA SER A 142 -2.91 18.63 5.74
C SER A 142 -3.32 17.15 5.73
N GLY A 143 -2.98 16.39 6.78
CA GLY A 143 -3.35 14.99 6.92
C GLY A 143 -4.86 14.79 6.99
N MET A 144 -5.56 15.58 7.81
CA MET A 144 -7.02 15.52 7.94
C MET A 144 -7.74 15.88 6.64
N SER A 145 -7.27 16.92 5.93
CA SER A 145 -7.80 17.26 4.61
C SER A 145 -7.63 16.11 3.62
N ALA A 146 -6.43 15.52 3.56
CA ALA A 146 -6.16 14.37 2.71
C ALA A 146 -7.03 13.15 3.08
N CYS A 147 -7.23 12.87 4.37
CA CYS A 147 -8.10 11.78 4.84
C CYS A 147 -9.55 11.98 4.37
N VAL A 148 -10.11 13.19 4.50
CA VAL A 148 -11.46 13.50 4.02
C VAL A 148 -11.58 13.33 2.51
N CYS A 149 -10.60 13.81 1.74
CA CYS A 149 -10.56 13.62 0.29
C CYS A 149 -10.49 12.14 -0.10
N VAL A 150 -9.61 11.37 0.53
CA VAL A 150 -9.44 9.94 0.22
C VAL A 150 -10.69 9.14 0.61
N LEU A 151 -11.30 9.41 1.76
CA LEU A 151 -12.53 8.74 2.19
C LEU A 151 -13.71 9.08 1.29
N GLY A 152 -13.87 10.35 0.91
CA GLY A 152 -14.93 10.79 0.00
C GLY A 152 -14.84 10.12 -1.37
N VAL A 153 -13.65 10.14 -1.99
CA VAL A 153 -13.44 9.50 -3.30
C VAL A 153 -13.54 7.99 -3.22
N ALA A 154 -13.02 7.37 -2.14
CA ALA A 154 -13.15 5.93 -1.93
C ALA A 154 -14.60 5.49 -1.79
N TRP A 155 -15.42 6.27 -1.07
CA TRP A 155 -16.82 5.95 -0.87
C TRP A 155 -17.63 6.07 -2.16
N LEU A 156 -17.47 7.16 -2.91
CA LEU A 156 -18.13 7.32 -4.21
C LEU A 156 -17.69 6.24 -5.21
N GLY A 157 -16.40 5.91 -5.26
CA GLY A 157 -15.88 4.82 -6.09
C GLY A 157 -16.46 3.46 -5.72
N ASP A 158 -16.56 3.15 -4.42
CA ASP A 158 -17.19 1.92 -3.93
C ASP A 158 -18.68 1.85 -4.25
N THR A 159 -19.43 2.95 -4.09
CA THR A 159 -20.85 3.02 -4.46
C THR A 159 -21.06 2.84 -5.97
N PHE A 160 -20.27 3.53 -6.79
CA PHE A 160 -20.34 3.41 -8.25
C PHE A 160 -20.05 1.97 -8.71
N VAL A 161 -18.96 1.37 -8.20
CA VAL A 161 -18.59 0.01 -8.59
C VAL A 161 -19.61 -1.01 -8.10
N LYS A 162 -20.17 -0.86 -6.89
CA LYS A 162 -21.25 -1.74 -6.41
C LYS A 162 -22.50 -1.65 -7.26
N ALA A 163 -22.88 -0.45 -7.71
CA ALA A 163 -24.05 -0.26 -8.57
C ALA A 163 -23.88 -0.88 -9.96
N HIS A 164 -22.66 -0.91 -10.50
CA HIS A 164 -22.34 -1.39 -11.85
C HIS A 164 -21.54 -2.69 -11.89
N ILE A 165 -21.48 -3.43 -10.77
CA ILE A 165 -20.59 -4.59 -10.65
C ILE A 165 -20.87 -5.67 -11.69
N SER A 166 -22.15 -5.88 -12.05
CA SER A 166 -22.57 -6.84 -13.06
C SER A 166 -22.05 -6.47 -14.46
N ASP A 167 -22.18 -5.20 -14.84
CA ASP A 167 -21.78 -4.70 -16.15
C ASP A 167 -20.26 -4.68 -16.28
N ILE A 168 -19.57 -4.26 -15.20
CA ILE A 168 -18.11 -4.30 -15.10
C ILE A 168 -17.62 -5.74 -15.24
N GLN A 169 -18.24 -6.71 -14.57
CA GLN A 169 -17.85 -8.13 -14.67
C GLN A 169 -18.12 -8.72 -16.06
N ALA A 170 -19.23 -8.36 -16.70
CA ALA A 170 -19.56 -8.83 -18.04
C ALA A 170 -18.54 -8.35 -19.10
N VAL A 171 -18.18 -7.07 -19.07
CA VAL A 171 -17.20 -6.49 -20.02
C VAL A 171 -15.77 -6.89 -19.67
N ALA A 172 -15.41 -6.89 -18.39
CA ALA A 172 -14.06 -7.21 -17.95
C ALA A 172 -13.76 -8.72 -18.04
N GLY A 173 -14.73 -9.61 -17.89
CA GLY A 173 -14.54 -11.06 -17.97
C GLY A 173 -13.93 -11.51 -19.29
N ASP A 174 -14.53 -11.12 -20.41
CA ASP A 174 -14.06 -11.51 -21.74
C ASP A 174 -12.72 -10.83 -22.11
N LEU A 175 -12.52 -9.58 -21.70
CA LEU A 175 -11.27 -8.85 -21.98
C LEU A 175 -10.10 -9.35 -21.11
N LEU A 176 -10.33 -9.61 -19.82
CA LEU A 176 -9.28 -10.06 -18.89
C LEU A 176 -8.89 -11.51 -19.14
N HIS A 177 -9.82 -12.35 -19.62
CA HIS A 177 -9.49 -13.71 -20.02
C HIS A 177 -8.52 -13.73 -21.21
N ASN A 178 -8.73 -12.86 -22.20
CA ASN A 178 -7.91 -12.82 -23.41
C ASN A 178 -6.65 -11.96 -23.27
N TYR A 179 -6.69 -10.89 -22.46
CA TYR A 179 -5.59 -9.95 -22.25
C TYR A 179 -5.38 -9.63 -20.76
N PRO A 180 -4.79 -10.55 -19.97
CA PRO A 180 -4.59 -10.37 -18.54
C PRO A 180 -3.81 -9.10 -18.16
N TRP A 181 -2.84 -8.68 -18.99
CA TRP A 181 -2.00 -7.50 -18.75
C TRP A 181 -2.80 -6.18 -18.75
N LEU A 182 -3.97 -6.18 -19.39
CA LEU A 182 -4.85 -5.02 -19.46
C LEU A 182 -5.36 -4.61 -18.07
N LEU A 183 -5.41 -5.55 -17.11
CA LEU A 183 -5.75 -5.26 -15.72
C LEU A 183 -4.83 -4.19 -15.13
N ALA A 184 -3.52 -4.26 -15.38
CA ALA A 184 -2.56 -3.30 -14.85
C ALA A 184 -2.78 -1.90 -15.45
N VAL A 185 -3.11 -1.83 -16.74
CA VAL A 185 -3.39 -0.57 -17.45
C VAL A 185 -4.69 0.06 -16.94
N VAL A 186 -5.75 -0.74 -16.79
CA VAL A 186 -7.03 -0.30 -16.24
C VAL A 186 -6.86 0.19 -14.81
N LEU A 187 -6.15 -0.57 -13.95
CA LEU A 187 -5.86 -0.15 -12.58
C LEU A 187 -5.04 1.14 -12.54
N PHE A 188 -4.06 1.33 -13.43
CA PHE A 188 -3.26 2.55 -13.52
C PHE A 188 -4.13 3.78 -13.85
N PHE A 189 -4.95 3.70 -14.90
CA PHE A 189 -5.82 4.82 -15.29
C PHE A 189 -6.91 5.07 -14.25
N ALA A 190 -7.57 4.03 -13.74
CA ALA A 190 -8.57 4.17 -12.70
C ALA A 190 -7.98 4.79 -11.43
N ALA A 191 -6.74 4.43 -11.05
CA ALA A 191 -6.10 5.01 -9.89
C ALA A 191 -5.66 6.47 -10.08
N THR A 192 -5.36 6.85 -11.32
CA THR A 192 -5.11 8.25 -11.70
C THR A 192 -6.39 9.07 -11.64
N LEU A 193 -7.49 8.54 -12.19
CA LEU A 193 -8.81 9.19 -12.20
C LEU A 193 -9.41 9.34 -10.79
N LEU A 194 -9.27 8.30 -9.96
CA LEU A 194 -9.75 8.30 -8.58
C LEU A 194 -8.76 8.96 -7.60
N TYR A 195 -7.58 9.40 -8.08
CA TYR A 195 -6.51 9.99 -7.28
C TYR A 195 -6.16 9.18 -6.00
N SER A 196 -6.49 7.88 -5.99
CA SER A 196 -6.48 7.02 -4.81
C SER A 196 -6.22 5.57 -5.20
N GLN A 197 -4.95 5.19 -5.05
CA GLN A 197 -4.46 3.83 -5.32
C GLN A 197 -5.17 2.80 -4.44
N ALA A 198 -5.47 3.16 -3.18
CA ALA A 198 -6.15 2.29 -2.23
C ALA A 198 -7.65 2.13 -2.54
N ALA A 199 -8.35 3.23 -2.88
CA ALA A 199 -9.77 3.16 -3.26
C ALA A 199 -9.96 2.32 -4.53
N THR A 200 -9.13 2.57 -5.54
CA THR A 200 -9.19 1.87 -6.82
C THR A 200 -8.99 0.37 -6.64
N THR A 201 -7.99 -0.03 -5.85
CA THR A 201 -7.75 -1.45 -5.55
C THR A 201 -8.94 -2.06 -4.80
N LYS A 202 -9.53 -1.35 -3.84
CA LYS A 202 -10.71 -1.83 -3.09
C LYS A 202 -11.94 -2.02 -3.97
N ALA A 203 -12.16 -1.10 -4.91
CA ALA A 203 -13.31 -1.14 -5.78
C ALA A 203 -13.15 -2.19 -6.90
N LEU A 204 -12.03 -2.16 -7.61
CA LEU A 204 -11.88 -2.93 -8.85
C LEU A 204 -11.24 -4.32 -8.68
N MET A 205 -10.37 -4.51 -7.69
CA MET A 205 -9.66 -5.78 -7.56
C MET A 205 -10.57 -6.98 -7.22
N PRO A 206 -11.59 -6.86 -6.34
CA PRO A 206 -12.52 -7.96 -6.10
C PRO A 206 -13.28 -8.39 -7.36
N ALA A 207 -13.70 -7.42 -8.18
CA ALA A 207 -14.38 -7.67 -9.44
C ALA A 207 -13.45 -8.39 -10.44
N ALA A 208 -12.20 -7.93 -10.57
CA ALA A 208 -11.21 -8.52 -11.45
C ALA A 208 -10.85 -9.96 -11.04
N LEU A 209 -10.70 -10.23 -9.74
CA LEU A 209 -10.45 -11.58 -9.22
C LEU A 209 -11.65 -12.51 -9.42
N ALA A 210 -12.87 -12.01 -9.32
CA ALA A 210 -14.08 -12.78 -9.59
C ALA A 210 -14.25 -13.11 -11.08
N ALA A 211 -13.88 -12.17 -11.96
CA ALA A 211 -13.96 -12.32 -13.42
C ALA A 211 -12.86 -13.25 -13.99
N GLY A 212 -11.67 -13.26 -13.38
CA GLY A 212 -10.53 -14.06 -13.84
C GLY A 212 -10.33 -15.36 -13.06
N ARG A 213 -11.31 -16.28 -13.03
CA ARG A 213 -11.21 -17.58 -12.32
C ARG A 213 -10.10 -18.51 -12.86
N GLN A 214 -8.84 -18.17 -12.61
CA GLN A 214 -7.78 -19.10 -12.22
C GLN A 214 -6.69 -18.33 -11.43
N PRO A 215 -6.61 -18.54 -10.10
CA PRO A 215 -5.66 -17.86 -9.20
C PRO A 215 -4.17 -18.07 -9.55
N ALA A 216 -3.85 -19.16 -10.23
CA ALA A 216 -2.50 -19.45 -10.67
C ALA A 216 -2.01 -18.45 -11.74
N ASP A 217 -2.91 -17.82 -12.48
CA ASP A 217 -2.52 -16.88 -13.52
C ASP A 217 -2.44 -15.43 -13.05
N GLY A 218 -3.05 -15.08 -11.90
CA GLY A 218 -2.91 -13.75 -11.29
C GLY A 218 -1.50 -13.49 -10.73
N TYR A 219 -0.87 -14.49 -10.09
CA TYR A 219 0.54 -14.38 -9.71
C TYR A 219 1.46 -14.50 -10.94
N ARG A 220 1.11 -15.35 -11.93
CA ARG A 220 1.85 -15.44 -13.20
C ARG A 220 1.73 -14.15 -14.01
N LEU A 221 0.68 -13.37 -13.86
CA LEU A 221 0.48 -12.09 -14.52
C LEU A 221 1.48 -11.04 -13.99
N VAL A 222 1.66 -11.00 -12.67
CA VAL A 222 2.65 -10.13 -12.02
C VAL A 222 4.07 -10.62 -12.33
N CYS A 223 4.33 -11.94 -12.27
CA CYS A 223 5.66 -12.51 -12.52
C CYS A 223 6.07 -12.52 -14.01
N ARG A 224 5.14 -12.74 -14.95
CA ARG A 224 5.38 -12.65 -16.41
C ARG A 224 5.54 -11.20 -16.87
N GLY A 225 4.81 -10.26 -16.28
CA GLY A 225 4.99 -8.82 -16.56
C GLY A 225 6.33 -8.26 -16.07
N LEU A 226 6.94 -8.89 -15.05
CA LEU A 226 8.22 -8.48 -14.46
C LEU A 226 9.44 -9.28 -14.93
N GLY A 227 9.26 -10.28 -15.81
CA GLY A 227 10.35 -11.09 -16.37
C GLY A 227 11.14 -11.94 -15.34
N ALA A 228 10.64 -12.09 -14.11
CA ALA A 228 11.44 -12.52 -12.97
C ALA A 228 11.34 -14.02 -12.62
N VAL A 229 10.46 -14.80 -13.26
CA VAL A 229 10.32 -16.25 -12.96
C VAL A 229 10.11 -17.05 -14.23
N ARG A 230 10.98 -18.05 -14.46
CA ARG A 230 10.90 -18.99 -15.59
C ARG A 230 9.73 -19.94 -15.36
N SER A 231 8.98 -20.26 -16.41
CA SER A 231 7.76 -21.09 -16.37
C SER A 231 7.93 -22.50 -15.79
N THR A 232 9.17 -22.93 -15.54
CA THR A 232 9.54 -24.26 -15.03
C THR A 232 9.57 -24.37 -13.50
N ASP A 233 9.57 -23.26 -12.75
CA ASP A 233 9.71 -23.28 -11.29
C ASP A 233 8.37 -23.23 -10.53
N LEU A 234 7.26 -23.47 -11.23
CA LEU A 234 5.91 -23.32 -10.70
C LEU A 234 5.20 -24.68 -10.64
N PRO A 235 4.61 -25.06 -9.48
CA PRO A 235 3.96 -26.35 -9.34
C PRO A 235 2.80 -26.52 -10.33
N ASN A 236 2.79 -27.65 -11.04
CA ASN A 236 1.81 -27.98 -12.05
C ASN A 236 0.46 -28.37 -11.40
N PRO A 237 -0.66 -27.68 -11.69
CA PRO A 237 -1.97 -28.06 -11.15
C PRO A 237 -2.51 -29.36 -11.75
N ALA A 238 -1.90 -29.89 -12.82
CA ALA A 238 -2.29 -31.17 -13.44
C ALA A 238 -1.55 -32.39 -12.84
N GLY A 239 -0.97 -32.27 -11.64
CA GLY A 239 -0.37 -33.37 -10.89
C GLY A 239 -1.38 -34.25 -10.13
N GLY A 240 -2.53 -34.53 -10.73
CA GLY A 240 -3.40 -35.63 -10.29
C GLY A 240 -2.72 -36.93 -10.67
N GLY A 241 -1.87 -37.45 -9.78
CA GLY A 241 -1.20 -38.73 -9.94
C GLY A 241 -2.24 -39.82 -10.17
N ARG A 242 -2.28 -40.34 -11.40
CA ARG A 242 -2.73 -41.70 -11.67
C ARG A 242 -1.69 -42.63 -11.04
N ASP A 243 -1.89 -43.05 -9.79
CA ASP A 243 -1.46 -44.38 -9.35
C ASP A 243 -2.11 -44.85 -8.04
N GLY A 244 -2.62 -46.08 -8.08
CA GLY A 244 -2.54 -47.09 -7.02
C GLY A 244 -3.04 -46.81 -5.59
N ARG A 245 -4.22 -47.36 -5.29
CA ARG A 245 -4.65 -47.95 -4.00
C ARG A 245 -4.90 -46.99 -2.82
N HIS A 246 -6.16 -46.59 -2.65
CA HIS A 246 -6.73 -46.44 -1.31
C HIS A 246 -7.88 -47.45 -1.13
N ARG A 247 -7.62 -48.42 -0.25
CA ARG A 247 -8.61 -49.35 0.29
C ARG A 247 -9.72 -48.54 0.97
N LEU A 248 -10.96 -48.90 0.66
CA LEU A 248 -12.09 -48.73 1.56
C LEU A 248 -11.71 -49.35 2.92
N ASN A 249 -11.82 -48.59 4.01
CA ASN A 249 -11.97 -49.17 5.33
C ASN A 249 -13.30 -48.65 5.91
N PRO A 250 -14.27 -49.53 6.19
CA PRO A 250 -15.51 -49.17 6.86
C PRO A 250 -15.26 -48.99 8.36
N HIS A 251 -16.20 -48.35 9.03
CA HIS A 251 -16.27 -47.99 10.45
C HIS A 251 -15.86 -46.55 10.78
N TRP A 252 -16.86 -45.85 11.36
CA TRP A 252 -16.98 -44.46 11.80
C TRP A 252 -17.50 -43.49 10.74
#